data_AF-A0A5U2F9H2-F1
#
_entry.id   AF-A0A5U2F9H2-F1
#
_cell.length_a   1.000
_cell.length_b   1.000
_cell.length_c   1.000
_cell.angle_alpha   90.00
_cell.angle_beta   90.00
_cell.angle_gamma   90.00
#
_symmetry.space_group_name_H-M   'P 1'
#
loop_
_entity.id
_entity.type
_entity.pdbx_description
1 polymer ?
#
loop_
_entity_poly.entity_id
_entity_poly.type
_entity_poly.pdbx_seq_one_letter_code
_entity_poly.pdbx_strand_id
1 'polypeptide(L)'
;DVNAYIFEVYTRTAQVLADSIAEAQFEAIDEPLTPVNVKDVLSGIRAKLSALVTSGRLIGAECWYDVVDNSTTELRQGRVRIRYKYTPVPPLEDLTLYQTFTDEFFGPAFASLGGV
;
A
#
# COMPACT_ATOMS: atom_id res chain seq x y z
N ASP A 1 16.89 10.55 -3.53
CA ASP A 1 17.02 11.07 -2.16
C ASP A 1 17.22 9.89 -1.23
N VAL A 2 18.35 9.82 -0.52
CA VAL A 2 18.76 8.66 0.30
C VAL A 2 17.99 8.57 1.62
N ASN A 3 17.17 9.59 1.94
CA ASN A 3 16.42 9.69 3.19
C ASN A 3 15.01 9.06 3.16
N ALA A 4 14.54 8.56 2.01
CA ALA A 4 13.18 8.01 1.89
C ALA A 4 13.05 6.59 2.50
N TYR A 5 14.15 5.83 2.56
CA TYR A 5 14.16 4.42 2.96
C TYR A 5 14.98 4.23 4.23
N ILE A 6 14.45 4.74 5.35
CA ILE A 6 15.14 4.79 6.65
C ILE A 6 15.26 3.39 7.26
N PHE A 7 14.27 2.51 7.05
CA PHE A 7 14.29 1.12 7.51
C PHE A 7 14.52 0.16 6.36
N GLU A 8 15.23 -0.94 6.63
CA GLU A 8 15.43 -2.01 5.64
C GLU A 8 14.10 -2.54 5.09
N VAL A 9 13.08 -2.65 5.95
CA VAL A 9 11.73 -3.10 5.56
C VAL A 9 11.17 -2.23 4.44
N TYR A 10 11.45 -0.93 4.41
CA TYR A 10 10.96 -0.05 3.34
C TYR A 10 11.62 -0.41 2.00
N THR A 11 12.93 -0.63 2.01
CA THR A 11 13.68 -1.00 0.80
C THR A 11 13.25 -2.38 0.29
N ARG A 12 13.10 -3.37 1.19
CA ARG A 12 12.63 -4.71 0.81
C ARG A 12 11.19 -4.68 0.30
N THR A 13 10.29 -3.94 0.94
CA THR A 13 8.91 -3.78 0.43
C THR A 13 8.91 -3.13 -0.95
N ALA A 14 9.77 -2.13 -1.20
CA ALA A 14 9.88 -1.50 -2.51
C ALA A 14 10.29 -2.50 -3.59
N GLN A 15 11.38 -3.24 -3.35
CA GLN A 15 11.92 -4.22 -4.29
C GLN A 15 10.91 -5.33 -4.57
N VAL A 16 10.39 -5.98 -3.53
CA VAL A 16 9.43 -7.07 -3.67
C VAL A 16 8.14 -6.61 -4.35
N LEU A 17 7.65 -5.41 -4.04
CA LEU A 17 6.43 -4.89 -4.65
C LEU A 17 6.65 -4.58 -6.14
N ALA A 18 7.78 -3.96 -6.49
CA ALA A 18 8.12 -3.68 -7.88
C ALA A 18 8.22 -4.96 -8.71
N ASP A 19 8.92 -5.98 -8.20
CA ASP A 19 9.06 -7.27 -8.86
C ASP A 19 7.70 -7.99 -8.99
N SER A 20 6.90 -8.02 -7.92
CA SER A 20 5.58 -8.66 -7.92
C SER A 20 4.61 -8.02 -8.91
N ILE A 21 4.64 -6.69 -9.04
CA ILE A 21 3.81 -5.97 -10.02
C ILE A 21 4.32 -6.25 -11.43
N ALA A 22 5.63 -6.18 -11.66
CA ALA A 22 6.23 -6.45 -12.96
C ALA A 22 5.87 -7.88 -13.43
N GLU A 23 6.08 -8.88 -12.58
CA GLU A 23 5.72 -10.29 -12.82
C GLU A 23 4.25 -10.44 -13.22
N ALA A 24 3.34 -9.82 -12.47
CA ALA A 24 1.90 -9.89 -12.75
C ALA A 24 1.48 -9.21 -14.06
N GLN A 25 2.29 -8.31 -14.61
CA GLN A 25 2.00 -7.64 -15.88
C GLN A 25 2.71 -8.26 -17.08
N PHE A 26 3.56 -9.28 -16.90
CA PHE A 26 4.25 -9.93 -18.02
C PHE A 26 3.29 -10.55 -19.03
N GLU A 27 2.12 -11.03 -18.59
CA GLU A 27 1.10 -11.59 -19.47
C GLU A 27 0.50 -10.56 -20.43
N ALA A 28 0.50 -9.27 -20.05
CA ALA A 28 -0.02 -8.18 -20.89
C ALA A 28 1.02 -7.63 -21.88
N ILE A 29 2.28 -8.07 -21.78
CA ILE A 29 3.33 -7.71 -22.73
C ILE A 29 3.04 -8.40 -24.07
N ASP A 30 3.26 -7.69 -25.17
CA ASP A 30 2.97 -8.12 -26.55
C ASP A 30 1.48 -8.23 -26.94
N GLU A 31 0.55 -7.89 -26.04
CA GLU A 31 -0.87 -7.76 -26.38
C GLU A 31 -1.18 -6.46 -27.16
N PRO A 32 -2.24 -6.43 -27.99
CA PRO A 32 -2.65 -5.22 -28.70
C PRO A 32 -2.95 -4.06 -27.76
N LEU A 33 -2.27 -2.93 -27.92
CA LEU A 33 -2.52 -1.73 -27.13
C LEU A 33 -3.91 -1.15 -27.39
N THR A 34 -4.85 -1.38 -26.48
CA THR A 34 -6.24 -0.90 -26.55
C THR A 34 -6.63 -0.16 -25.26
N PRO A 35 -7.61 0.75 -25.30
CA PRO A 35 -8.10 1.35 -24.06
C PRO A 35 -8.67 0.34 -23.05
N VAL A 36 -9.12 -0.83 -23.54
CA VAL A 36 -9.68 -1.90 -22.70
C VAL A 36 -8.55 -2.62 -21.96
N ASN A 37 -7.53 -3.12 -22.66
CA ASN A 37 -6.46 -3.85 -21.99
C ASN A 37 -5.68 -2.99 -20.98
N VAL A 38 -5.48 -1.69 -21.27
CA VAL A 38 -4.87 -0.76 -20.30
C VAL A 38 -5.74 -0.62 -19.04
N LYS A 39 -7.08 -0.58 -19.18
CA LYS A 39 -7.98 -0.55 -18.02
C LYS A 39 -7.94 -1.84 -17.21
N ASP A 40 -7.81 -2.98 -17.88
CA ASP A 40 -7.72 -4.29 -17.22
C ASP A 40 -6.40 -4.41 -16.44
N VAL A 41 -5.28 -4.01 -17.03
CA VAL A 41 -3.98 -3.86 -16.36
C VAL A 41 -4.09 -2.98 -15.12
N LEU A 42 -4.68 -1.79 -15.24
CA LEU A 42 -4.90 -0.90 -14.08
C LEU A 42 -5.73 -1.57 -12.98
N SER A 43 -6.77 -2.30 -13.37
CA SER A 43 -7.67 -2.98 -12.44
C SER A 43 -6.98 -4.14 -11.72
N GLY A 44 -6.14 -4.91 -12.43
CA GLY A 44 -5.32 -5.97 -11.86
C GLY A 44 -4.31 -5.44 -10.84
N ILE A 45 -3.57 -4.37 -11.19
CA ILE A 45 -2.62 -3.72 -10.27
C ILE A 45 -3.36 -3.20 -9.02
N ARG A 46 -4.49 -2.51 -9.20
CA ARG A 46 -5.32 -2.00 -8.09
C ARG A 46 -5.81 -3.12 -7.18
N ALA A 47 -6.27 -4.23 -7.74
CA ALA A 47 -6.74 -5.38 -6.98
C ALA A 47 -5.62 -5.97 -6.11
N LYS A 48 -4.42 -6.14 -6.68
CA LYS A 48 -3.24 -6.61 -5.94
C LYS A 48 -2.86 -5.65 -4.80
N LEU A 49 -2.78 -4.35 -5.08
CA LEU A 49 -2.46 -3.33 -4.08
C LEU A 49 -3.49 -3.28 -2.96
N SER A 50 -4.78 -3.34 -3.30
CA SER A 50 -5.89 -3.38 -2.33
C SER A 50 -5.84 -4.61 -1.43
N ALA A 51 -5.50 -5.78 -1.98
CA ALA A 51 -5.31 -7.00 -1.21
C ALA A 51 -4.13 -6.88 -0.21
N LEU A 52 -3.04 -6.21 -0.60
CA LEU A 52 -1.91 -5.95 0.30
C LEU A 52 -2.26 -4.96 1.42
N VAL A 53 -3.09 -3.95 1.14
CA VAL A 53 -3.61 -3.05 2.18
C VAL A 53 -4.55 -3.78 3.14
N THR A 54 -5.50 -4.54 2.61
CA THR A 54 -6.47 -5.32 3.41
C THR A 54 -5.77 -6.35 4.32
N SER A 55 -4.67 -6.94 3.87
CA SER A 55 -3.87 -7.88 4.66
C SER A 55 -2.89 -7.21 5.63
N GLY A 56 -2.90 -5.87 5.74
CA GLY A 56 -2.02 -5.12 6.63
C GLY A 56 -0.55 -5.14 6.22
N ARG A 57 -0.25 -5.49 4.95
CA ARG A 57 1.12 -5.51 4.40
C ARG A 57 1.54 -4.14 3.88
N LEU A 58 0.58 -3.27 3.59
CA LEU A 58 0.75 -1.85 3.25
C LEU A 58 -0.24 -1.02 4.05
N ILE A 59 0.10 0.23 4.37
CA ILE A 59 -0.84 1.18 4.99
C ILE A 59 -1.84 1.71 3.97
N GLY A 60 -1.37 1.97 2.74
CA GLY A 60 -2.19 2.47 1.65
C GLY A 60 -1.46 2.37 0.32
N ALA A 61 -2.22 2.33 -0.77
CA ALA A 61 -1.67 2.29 -2.12
C ALA A 61 -2.70 2.78 -3.13
N GLU A 62 -2.21 3.31 -4.25
CA GLU A 62 -3.04 3.81 -5.35
C GLU A 62 -2.31 3.60 -6.68
N CYS A 63 -3.04 3.28 -7.74
CA CYS A 63 -2.55 3.14 -9.10
C CYS A 63 -3.45 3.90 -10.07
N TRP A 64 -2.86 4.65 -11.00
CA TRP A 64 -3.59 5.47 -11.96
C TRP A 64 -2.83 5.64 -13.29
N TYR A 65 -3.61 6.00 -14.31
CA TYR A 65 -3.12 6.36 -15.63
C TYR A 65 -3.05 7.88 -15.70
N ASP A 66 -1.92 8.42 -16.14
CA ASP A 66 -1.73 9.85 -16.31
C ASP A 66 -1.53 10.18 -17.79
N VAL A 67 -2.35 11.09 -18.31
CA VAL A 67 -2.24 11.56 -19.70
C VAL A 67 -0.93 12.29 -19.96
N VAL A 68 -0.34 12.89 -18.93
CA VAL A 68 0.93 13.61 -19.03
C VAL A 68 2.09 12.67 -19.37
N ASP A 69 2.07 11.43 -18.87
CA ASP A 69 3.10 10.42 -19.17
C ASP A 69 2.84 9.65 -20.47
N ASN A 70 1.63 9.77 -21.02
CA ASN A 70 1.15 8.96 -22.13
C ASN A 70 0.69 9.84 -23.30
N SER A 71 1.63 10.61 -23.84
CA SER A 71 1.40 11.40 -25.04
C SER A 71 1.06 10.52 -26.24
N THR A 72 0.33 11.07 -27.23
CA THR A 72 0.00 10.37 -28.47
C THR A 72 1.22 9.82 -29.21
N THR A 73 2.36 10.51 -29.13
CA THR A 73 3.62 10.07 -29.75
C THR A 73 4.12 8.77 -29.12
N GLU A 74 4.06 8.64 -27.80
CA GLU A 74 4.48 7.44 -27.08
C GLU A 74 3.51 6.28 -27.29
N LEU A 75 2.20 6.55 -27.25
CA LEU A 75 1.17 5.54 -27.49
C LEU A 75 1.26 4.95 -28.91
N ARG A 76 1.61 5.76 -29.93
CA ARG A 76 1.84 5.28 -31.29
C ARG A 76 3.04 4.31 -31.37
N GLN A 77 3.99 4.42 -30.44
CA GLN A 77 5.12 3.51 -30.32
C GLN A 77 4.80 2.29 -29.44
N GLY A 78 3.54 2.09 -29.05
CA GLY A 78 3.13 0.98 -28.18
C GLY A 78 3.55 1.15 -26.71
N ARG A 79 3.93 2.36 -26.29
CA ARG A 79 4.45 2.61 -24.94
C ARG A 79 3.35 3.14 -24.03
N VAL A 80 3.13 2.44 -22.92
CA VAL A 80 2.22 2.88 -21.84
C VAL A 80 3.01 3.00 -20.54
N ARG A 81 2.72 4.06 -19.79
CA ARG A 81 3.26 4.33 -18.47
C ARG A 81 2.12 4.38 -17.47
N ILE A 82 2.27 3.62 -16.39
CA ILE A 82 1.30 3.56 -15.30
C ILE A 82 2.00 4.01 -14.03
N ARG A 83 1.35 4.89 -13.28
CA ARG A 83 1.84 5.34 -11.98
C ARG A 83 1.19 4.54 -10.88
N TYR A 84 1.97 4.25 -9.85
CA TYR A 84 1.46 3.79 -8.58
C TYR A 84 2.29 4.35 -7.44
N LYS A 85 1.66 4.48 -6.27
CA LYS A 85 2.30 4.87 -5.01
C LYS A 85 1.83 3.93 -3.91
N TYR A 86 2.64 3.78 -2.88
CA TYR A 86 2.35 2.93 -1.74
C TYR A 86 3.02 3.49 -0.48
N THR A 87 2.47 3.12 0.67
CA THR A 87 3.04 3.43 1.98
C THR A 87 3.38 2.11 2.68
N PRO A 88 4.68 1.79 2.90
CA PRO A 88 5.08 0.58 3.60
C PRO A 88 4.70 0.65 5.08
N VAL A 89 4.66 -0.50 5.74
CA VAL A 89 4.42 -0.58 7.19
C VAL A 89 5.75 -0.33 7.94
N PRO A 90 5.81 0.65 8.85
CA PRO A 90 6.99 0.87 9.70
C PRO A 90 7.19 -0.27 10.69
N PRO A 91 8.45 -0.63 11.00
CA PRO A 91 8.72 -1.40 12.20
C PRO A 91 8.39 -0.56 13.45
N LEU A 92 7.79 -1.19 14.46
CA LEU A 92 7.61 -0.59 15.78
C LEU A 92 8.94 -0.68 16.55
N GLU A 93 9.94 0.11 16.13
CA GLU A 93 11.28 0.07 16.72
C GLU A 93 11.35 0.64 18.14
N ASP A 94 10.48 1.59 18.47
CA ASP A 94 10.41 2.19 19.79
C ASP A 94 8.95 2.24 20.27
N LEU A 95 8.70 1.59 21.40
CA LEU A 95 7.44 1.62 22.12
C LEU A 95 7.72 2.05 23.56
N THR A 96 7.33 3.28 23.89
CA THR A 96 7.44 3.81 25.25
C THR A 96 6.09 3.69 25.97
N LEU A 97 6.11 3.10 27.17
CA LEU A 97 4.94 2.97 28.04
C LEU A 97 4.99 3.99 29.18
N TYR A 98 3.89 4.70 29.40
CA TYR A 98 3.70 5.59 30.55
C TYR A 98 2.72 4.94 31.52
N GLN A 99 3.21 4.61 32.71
CA GLN A 99 2.39 4.01 33.75
C GLN A 99 1.89 5.06 34.72
N THR A 100 0.59 5.01 35.03
CA THR A 100 -0.03 5.83 36.07
C THR A 100 -0.64 4.90 37.11
N PHE A 101 -0.24 5.08 38.37
CA PHE A 101 -0.94 4.47 39.51
C PHE A 101 -2.19 5.30 39.81
N THR A 102 -3.35 4.66 39.94
CA THR A 102 -4.63 5.34 40.18
C THR A 102 -5.58 4.49 41.01
N ASP A 103 -6.37 5.16 41.84
CA ASP A 103 -7.42 4.56 42.66
C ASP A 103 -8.83 4.76 42.03
N GLU A 104 -8.93 5.36 40.84
CA GLU A 104 -10.20 5.68 40.16
C GLU A 104 -11.09 4.44 39.93
N PHE A 105 -10.50 3.25 39.92
CA PHE A 105 -11.20 2.00 39.69
C PHE A 105 -11.82 1.39 40.95
N PHE A 106 -11.44 1.83 42.16
CA PHE A 106 -11.99 1.27 43.40
C PHE A 106 -13.50 1.54 43.49
N GLY A 107 -13.95 2.78 43.31
CA GLY A 107 -15.38 3.14 43.43
C GLY A 107 -16.31 2.28 42.56
N PRO A 108 -16.15 2.30 41.22
CA PRO A 108 -16.97 1.49 40.31
C PRO A 108 -16.85 -0.02 40.56
N ALA A 109 -15.65 -0.53 40.89
CA ALA A 109 -15.44 -1.96 41.11
C ALA A 109 -16.24 -2.46 42.33
N PHE A 110 -16.22 -1.72 43.44
CA PHE A 110 -16.92 -2.13 44.66
C PHE A 110 -18.41 -1.75 44.65
N ALA A 111 -18.83 -0.76 43.84
CA ALA A 111 -20.24 -0.45 43.64
C ALA A 111 -21.03 -1.62 43.02
N SER A 112 -20.38 -2.46 42.20
CA SER A 112 -21.00 -3.65 41.61
C SER A 112 -21.46 -4.71 42.62
N LEU A 113 -20.98 -4.64 43.87
CA LEU A 113 -21.31 -5.55 44.96
C LEU A 113 -22.49 -5.06 45.81
N GLY A 114 -22.86 -3.77 45.68
CA GLY A 114 -23.97 -3.15 46.40
C GLY A 114 -25.30 -3.38 45.69
N GLY A 115 -25.80 -4.62 45.71
CA GLY A 115 -27.17 -4.91 45.30
C GLY A 115 -28.17 -4.36 46.31
N VAL A 116 -28.98 -3.37 45.89
CA VAL A 116 -30.34 -3.12 46.38
C VAL A 116 -31.22 -2.86 45.18
#